data_AF-A0A7C5C9R7-F1
#
_entry.id   AF-A0A7C5C9R7-F1
#
_cell.length_a   1.000
_cell.length_b   1.000
_cell.length_c   1.000
_cell.angle_alpha   90.00
_cell.angle_beta   90.00
_cell.angle_gamma   90.00
#
_symmetry.space_group_name_H-M   'P 1'
#
loop_
_entity.id
_entity.type
_entity.pdbx_description
1 polymer ?
#
loop_
_entity_poly.entity_id
_entity_poly.type
_entity_poly.pdbx_seq_one_letter_code
_entity_poly.pdbx_strand_id
1 'polypeptide(L)' 'RPMTVIGTGGLAPLFAQGEPLFDTIEDDLTMHGLVVIHAYNKEQGTI' A
#
# COMPACT_ATOMS: atom_id res chain seq x y z
N ARG A 1 -2.82 -5.74 19.92
CA ARG A 1 -2.45 -6.73 18.88
C ARG A 1 -1.22 -6.18 18.16
N PRO A 2 -0.24 -6.99 17.74
CA PRO A 2 0.86 -6.50 16.91
C PRO A 2 0.30 -5.88 15.62
N MET A 3 0.96 -4.83 15.13
CA MET A 3 0.60 -4.18 13.87
C MET A 3 1.02 -5.06 12.69
N THR A 4 0.24 -5.02 11.61
CA THR A 4 0.60 -5.64 10.34
C THR A 4 1.60 -4.75 9.59
N VAL A 5 2.68 -5.33 9.09
CA VAL A 5 3.73 -4.64 8.32
C VAL A 5 3.57 -4.99 6.84
N ILE A 6 3.31 -3.97 6.00
CA ILE A 6 3.06 -4.13 4.56
C ILE A 6 4.23 -3.53 3.78
N GLY A 7 4.79 -4.28 2.84
CA GLY A 7 5.80 -3.81 1.89
C GLY A 7 5.16 -3.35 0.58
N THR A 8 5.75 -2.34 -0.08
CA THR A 8 5.36 -1.92 -1.44
C THR A 8 6.57 -1.35 -2.18
N GLY A 9 6.47 -1.21 -3.50
CA GLY A 9 7.53 -0.69 -4.37
C GLY A 9 8.48 -1.77 -4.90
N GLY A 10 9.19 -1.45 -5.99
CA GLY A 10 9.91 -2.45 -6.78
C GLY A 10 11.06 -3.19 -6.09
N LEU A 11 11.54 -2.70 -4.94
CA LEU A 11 12.57 -3.37 -4.14
C LEU A 11 11.98 -4.19 -2.98
N ALA A 12 10.68 -4.10 -2.66
CA ALA A 12 10.09 -4.88 -1.58
C ALA A 12 10.32 -6.40 -1.73
N PRO A 13 10.21 -7.00 -2.94
CA PRO A 13 10.54 -8.41 -3.13
C PRO A 13 12.01 -8.78 -2.90
N LEU A 14 12.94 -7.82 -3.07
CA LEU A 14 14.36 -8.04 -2.78
C LEU A 14 14.59 -8.17 -1.27
N PHE A 15 13.93 -7.33 -0.46
CA PHE A 15 14.07 -7.33 0.99
C PHE A 15 13.30 -8.48 1.66
N ALA A 16 12.28 -9.03 1.03
CA ALA A 16 11.50 -10.16 1.55
C ALA A 16 12.23 -11.52 1.52
N GLN A 17 13.37 -11.63 0.83
CA GLN A 17 14.13 -12.88 0.71
C GLN A 17 14.98 -13.21 1.94
N GLY A 18 15.29 -12.21 2.78
CA GLY A 18 16.21 -12.37 3.91
C GLY A 18 15.50 -12.72 5.22
N GLU A 19 14.83 -11.73 5.81
CA GLU A 19 14.08 -11.84 7.07
C GLU A 19 12.60 -11.54 6.77
N PRO A 20 11.62 -12.14 7.50
CA PRO A 20 10.20 -11.79 7.43
C PRO A 20 9.92 -10.36 7.92
N LEU A 21 10.37 -9.36 7.14
CA LEU A 21 10.20 -7.94 7.38
C LEU A 21 8.77 -7.46 7.12
N PHE A 22 8.04 -8.17 6.26
CA PHE A 22 6.68 -7.83 5.84
C PHE A 22 5.77 -9.05 6.03
N ASP A 23 4.54 -8.80 6.49
CA ASP A 23 3.48 -9.80 6.52
C ASP A 23 2.88 -10.02 5.13
N THR A 24 2.85 -8.98 4.28
CA THR A 24 2.43 -9.03 2.87
C THR A 24 3.11 -7.93 2.04
N ILE A 25 3.14 -8.13 0.71
CA ILE A 25 3.61 -7.15 -0.27
C ILE A 25 2.42 -6.76 -1.16
N GLU A 26 2.17 -5.46 -1.27
CA GLU A 26 1.10 -4.88 -2.08
C GLU A 26 1.69 -3.89 -3.10
N ASP A 27 1.81 -4.32 -4.36
CA ASP A 27 2.53 -3.56 -5.39
C ASP A 27 1.81 -2.28 -5.84
N ASP A 28 0.49 -2.23 -5.71
CA ASP A 28 -0.34 -1.11 -6.16
C ASP A 28 -0.83 -0.22 -5.01
N LEU A 29 -0.34 -0.43 -3.78
CA LEU A 29 -0.84 0.24 -2.56
C LEU A 29 -0.96 1.76 -2.70
N THR A 30 0.05 2.41 -3.27
CA THR A 30 0.03 3.86 -3.51
C THR A 30 -1.03 4.25 -4.53
N MET A 31 -1.12 3.53 -5.65
CA MET A 31 -2.09 3.83 -6.70
C MET A 31 -3.52 3.58 -6.23
N HIS A 32 -3.73 2.50 -5.49
CA HIS A 32 -4.99 2.20 -4.83
C HIS A 32 -5.42 3.36 -3.92
N GLY A 33 -4.52 3.83 -3.04
CA GLY A 33 -4.79 4.96 -2.15
C GLY A 33 -5.17 6.25 -2.90
N LEU A 34 -4.48 6.56 -4.00
CA LEU A 34 -4.81 7.72 -4.84
C LEU A 34 -6.19 7.62 -5.48
N VAL A 35 -6.58 6.42 -5.96
CA VAL A 35 -7.91 6.17 -6.52
C VAL A 35 -8.99 6.34 -5.45
N VAL A 36 -8.76 5.82 -4.24
CA VAL A 36 -9.69 5.96 -3.10
C VAL A 36 -9.89 7.43 -2.73
N ILE A 37 -8.81 8.21 -2.61
CA ILE A 37 -8.90 9.65 -2.29
C ILE A 37 -9.64 10.40 -3.39
N HIS A 38 -9.33 10.13 -4.66
CA HIS A 38 -10.01 10.76 -5.78
C HIS A 38 -11.51 10.44 -5.77
N ALA A 39 -11.89 9.17 -5.57
CA ALA A 39 -13.29 8.75 -5.49
C ALA A 39 -14.02 9.48 -4.34
N TYR A 40 -13.41 9.53 -3.16
CA TYR A 40 -13.95 10.26 -2.01
C TYR A 40 -14.17 11.75 -2.33
N ASN A 41 -13.18 12.43 -2.93
CA ASN A 41 -13.30 13.85 -3.27
C ASN A 41 -14.40 14.10 -4.31
N LYS A 42 -14.53 13.21 -5.29
CA LYS A 42 -15.60 13.27 -6.30
C LYS A 42 -16.98 13.11 -5.68
N GLU A 43 -17.13 12.22 -4.71
CA GLU A 43 -18.40 12.02 -3.98
C GLU A 43 -18.75 13.21 -3.08
N GLN A 44 -17.75 13.89 -2.51
CA GLN A 44 -17.95 15.09 -1.69
C GLN A 44 -18.11 16.39 -2.51
N GLY A 45 -17.94 16.32 -3.85
CA GLY A 45 -18.00 17.49 -4.72
C GLY A 45 -16.88 18.50 -4.50
N THR A 46 -15.74 18.05 -3.96
CA THR A 46 -14.54 18.88 -3.78
C THR A 46 -13.65 18.93 -5.02
N ILE A 47 -13.95 18.10 -6.02
CA ILE A 47 -13.42 18.11 -7.39
C ILE A 47 -14.53 17.82 -8.40
#